data_AF-A0A1G1B6J3-F1
#
_entry.id   AF-A0A1G1B6J3-F1
#
_cell.length_a   1.000
_cell.length_b   1.000
_cell.length_c   1.000
_cell.angle_alpha   90.00
_cell.angle_beta   90.00
_cell.angle_gamma   90.00
#
_symmetry.space_group_name_H-M   'P 1'
#
loop_
_entity.id
_entity.type
_entity.pdbx_description
1 polymer ?
#
loop_
_entity_poly.entity_id
_entity_poly.type
_entity_poly.pdbx_seq_one_letter_code
_entity_poly.pdbx_strand_id
1 'polypeptide(L)'
;MLHKKPKREVVMIKQYEPTKAEHLAGVIAGTANTSTSMATVQRSHRFPLHIFVVIENLAKKADCSVSAMINQLLEVGMESLLKELPQEIAQEIHHVTQEQIDKANSSVSQTLGKKK
;
A
#
# COMPACT_ATOMS: atom_id res chain seq x y z
N MET A 1 -58.88 17.29 -8.67
CA MET A 1 -58.04 16.16 -9.13
C MET A 1 -56.57 16.47 -8.82
N LEU A 2 -56.05 15.94 -7.71
CA LEU A 2 -54.66 16.13 -7.26
C LEU A 2 -53.72 15.22 -8.06
N HIS A 3 -52.93 15.81 -8.96
CA HIS A 3 -51.87 15.12 -9.69
C HIS A 3 -50.69 14.85 -8.75
N LYS A 4 -50.61 13.63 -8.21
CA LYS A 4 -49.42 13.15 -7.50
C LYS A 4 -48.27 13.05 -8.50
N LYS A 5 -47.28 13.94 -8.39
CA LYS A 5 -46.01 13.82 -9.13
C LYS A 5 -45.30 12.52 -8.71
N PRO A 6 -44.69 11.77 -9.65
CA PRO A 6 -43.96 10.56 -9.31
C PRO A 6 -42.71 10.90 -8.48
N LYS A 7 -42.50 10.15 -7.40
CA LYS A 7 -41.26 10.21 -6.60
C LYS A 7 -40.11 9.76 -7.50
N ARG A 8 -39.18 10.66 -7.80
CA ARG A 8 -37.90 10.28 -8.42
C ARG A 8 -37.11 9.50 -7.39
N GLU A 9 -36.95 8.20 -7.65
CA GLU A 9 -36.05 7.35 -6.89
C GLU A 9 -34.62 7.76 -7.25
N VAL A 10 -33.91 8.34 -6.29
CA VAL A 10 -32.50 8.70 -6.45
C VAL A 10 -31.72 7.40 -6.30
N VAL A 11 -31.33 6.80 -7.43
CA VAL A 11 -30.42 5.65 -7.42
C VAL A 11 -29.06 6.15 -6.97
N MET A 12 -28.70 5.88 -5.71
CA MET A 12 -27.36 6.13 -5.20
C MET A 12 -26.40 5.13 -5.84
N ILE A 13 -25.74 5.52 -6.93
CA ILE A 13 -24.62 4.78 -7.48
C ILE A 13 -23.47 4.94 -6.49
N LYS A 14 -23.20 3.90 -5.68
CA LYS A 14 -21.97 3.85 -4.88
C LYS A 14 -20.79 3.98 -5.84
N GLN A 15 -20.00 5.05 -5.70
CA GLN A 15 -18.74 5.18 -6.42
C GLN A 15 -17.84 4.02 -6.00
N TYR A 16 -17.45 3.20 -6.97
CA TYR A 16 -16.51 2.11 -6.77
C TYR A 16 -15.09 2.70 -6.69
N GLU A 17 -14.37 2.39 -5.62
CA GLU A 17 -12.98 2.75 -5.43
C GLU A 17 -12.14 1.47 -5.53
N PRO A 18 -11.13 1.42 -6.42
CA PRO A 18 -10.31 0.23 -6.59
C PRO A 18 -9.50 -0.08 -5.32
N THR A 19 -9.42 -1.35 -4.96
CA THR A 19 -8.50 -1.84 -3.93
C THR A 19 -7.05 -1.64 -4.36
N LYS A 20 -6.10 -1.70 -3.41
CA LYS A 20 -4.67 -1.59 -3.75
C LYS A 20 -4.22 -2.73 -4.65
N ALA A 21 -4.80 -3.92 -4.49
CA ALA A 21 -4.55 -5.06 -5.36
C ALA A 21 -4.96 -4.77 -6.82
N GLU A 22 -6.15 -4.21 -7.02
CA GLU A 22 -6.67 -3.84 -8.34
C GLU A 22 -5.87 -2.69 -8.96
N HIS A 23 -5.49 -1.70 -8.16
CA HIS A 23 -4.62 -0.62 -8.61
C HIS A 23 -3.24 -1.14 -9.04
N LEU A 24 -2.59 -1.98 -8.23
CA LEU A 24 -1.29 -2.56 -8.57
C LEU A 24 -1.38 -3.47 -9.81
N ALA A 25 -2.47 -4.23 -9.96
CA ALA A 25 -2.72 -4.99 -11.17
C ALA A 25 -2.81 -4.08 -12.40
N GLY A 26 -3.49 -2.94 -12.27
CA GLY A 26 -3.53 -1.90 -13.29
C GLY A 26 -2.16 -1.33 -13.64
N VAL A 27 -1.29 -1.10 -12.64
CA VAL A 27 0.09 -0.64 -12.86
C VAL A 27 0.89 -1.68 -13.63
N ILE A 28 0.83 -2.96 -13.24
CA ILE A 28 1.52 -4.05 -13.93
C ILE A 28 0.98 -4.25 -15.36
N ALA A 29 -0.32 -4.05 -15.57
CA ALA A 29 -0.96 -4.13 -16.88
C ALA A 29 -0.68 -2.89 -17.75
N GLY A 30 -0.10 -1.82 -17.20
CA GLY A 30 0.13 -0.55 -17.89
C GLY A 30 -1.13 0.29 -18.09
N THR A 31 -2.19 0.03 -17.32
CA THR A 31 -3.46 0.79 -17.36
C THR A 31 -3.59 1.80 -16.22
N ALA A 32 -2.65 1.80 -15.28
CA ALA A 32 -2.57 2.76 -14.19
C ALA A 32 -1.12 3.21 -13.97
N ASN A 33 -0.96 4.40 -13.38
CA ASN A 33 0.35 4.94 -13.01
C ASN A 33 0.43 5.10 -11.49
N THR A 34 1.64 5.03 -10.95
CA THR A 34 1.91 5.29 -9.53
C THR A 34 3.01 6.34 -9.41
N SER A 35 2.78 7.30 -8.51
CA SER A 35 3.81 8.23 -8.03
C SER A 35 3.67 8.32 -6.52
N THR A 36 4.67 7.85 -5.78
CA THR A 36 4.62 7.89 -4.31
C THR A 36 5.87 8.54 -3.75
N SER A 37 5.66 9.51 -2.87
CA SER A 37 6.70 10.10 -2.02
C SER A 37 6.43 9.68 -0.59
N MET A 38 7.36 8.98 0.03
CA MET A 38 7.19 8.41 1.38
C MET A 38 8.52 8.42 2.13
N ALA A 39 8.44 8.52 3.46
CA ALA A 39 9.59 8.29 4.32
C ALA A 39 9.92 6.79 4.32
N THR A 40 11.19 6.44 4.15
CA THR A 40 11.65 5.05 4.03
C THR A 40 12.71 4.72 5.06
N VAL A 41 12.67 3.50 5.60
CA VAL A 41 13.74 2.95 6.45
C VAL A 41 14.47 1.87 5.67
N GLN A 42 15.80 1.92 5.64
CA GLN A 42 16.61 0.90 4.97
C GLN A 42 16.70 -0.38 5.82
N ARG A 43 16.33 -1.51 5.22
CA ARG A 43 16.42 -2.85 5.82
C ARG A 43 16.93 -3.86 4.80
N SER A 44 17.70 -4.84 5.26
CA SER A 44 18.12 -5.99 4.46
C SER A 44 17.21 -7.18 4.76
N HIS A 45 16.74 -7.86 3.72
CA HIS A 45 15.85 -9.02 3.83
C HIS A 45 16.30 -10.12 2.86
N ARG A 46 16.19 -11.38 3.27
CA ARG A 46 16.49 -12.54 2.41
C ARG A 46 15.19 -13.14 1.93
N PHE A 47 14.97 -13.11 0.62
CA PHE A 47 13.82 -13.74 -0.03
C PHE A 47 14.17 -15.16 -0.52
N PRO A 48 13.22 -16.10 -0.50
CA PRO A 48 13.33 -17.32 -1.30
C PRO A 48 13.50 -16.96 -2.78
N LEU A 49 14.42 -17.65 -3.48
CA LEU A 49 14.80 -17.32 -4.85
C LEU A 49 13.61 -17.22 -5.81
N HIS A 50 12.71 -18.21 -5.78
CA HIS A 50 11.55 -18.25 -6.68
C HIS A 50 10.59 -17.06 -6.48
N ILE A 51 10.40 -16.60 -5.24
CA ILE A 51 9.59 -15.42 -4.94
C ILE A 51 10.27 -14.17 -5.49
N PHE A 52 11.58 -14.04 -5.24
CA PHE A 52 12.33 -12.87 -5.68
C PHE A 52 12.34 -12.71 -7.21
N VAL A 53 12.52 -13.81 -7.95
CA VAL A 53 12.46 -13.81 -9.42
C VAL A 53 11.10 -13.31 -9.93
N VAL A 54 10.00 -13.71 -9.28
CA VAL A 54 8.67 -13.22 -9.63
C VAL A 54 8.56 -11.71 -9.39
N ILE A 55 9.04 -11.22 -8.25
CA ILE A 55 9.06 -9.77 -7.93
C ILE A 55 9.86 -8.99 -8.98
N GLU A 56 11.04 -9.49 -9.38
CA GLU A 56 11.84 -8.86 -10.44
C GLU A 56 11.10 -8.78 -11.78
N ASN A 57 10.40 -9.85 -12.15
CA ASN A 57 9.62 -9.88 -13.39
C ASN A 57 8.44 -8.91 -13.34
N LEU A 58 7.76 -8.80 -12.20
CA LEU A 58 6.68 -7.82 -11.99
C LEU A 58 7.23 -6.39 -12.10
N ALA A 59 8.36 -6.10 -11.45
CA ALA A 59 8.98 -4.78 -11.49
C ALA A 59 9.39 -4.38 -12.91
N LYS A 60 9.99 -5.32 -13.67
CA LYS A 60 10.31 -5.11 -15.09
C LYS A 60 9.06 -4.85 -15.92
N LYS A 61 7.96 -5.58 -15.66
CA LYS A 61 6.71 -5.42 -16.41
C LYS A 61 6.03 -4.08 -16.14
N ALA A 62 6.14 -3.59 -14.92
CA ALA A 62 5.58 -2.31 -14.46
C ALA A 62 6.53 -1.10 -14.67
N ASP A 63 7.70 -1.31 -15.30
CA ASP A 63 8.74 -0.29 -15.49
C ASP A 63 9.10 0.47 -14.20
N CYS A 64 9.31 -0.27 -13.10
CA CYS A 64 9.63 0.31 -11.80
C CYS A 64 10.79 -0.43 -11.12
N SER A 65 11.31 0.15 -10.03
CA SER A 65 12.38 -0.50 -9.26
C SER A 65 11.85 -1.70 -8.48
N VAL A 66 12.70 -2.71 -8.27
CA VAL A 66 12.36 -3.88 -7.44
C VAL A 66 11.92 -3.45 -6.03
N SER A 67 12.57 -2.44 -5.46
CA SER A 67 12.19 -1.89 -4.15
C SER A 67 10.80 -1.25 -4.16
N ALA A 68 10.45 -0.52 -5.22
CA ALA A 68 9.12 0.07 -5.36
C ALA A 68 8.05 -1.02 -5.46
N MET A 69 8.29 -2.06 -6.27
CA MET A 69 7.40 -3.21 -6.38
C MET A 69 7.21 -3.94 -5.04
N ILE A 70 8.29 -4.16 -4.28
CA ILE A 70 8.20 -4.74 -2.93
C ILE A 70 7.30 -3.90 -2.03
N ASN A 71 7.47 -2.57 -2.01
CA ASN A 71 6.64 -1.69 -1.19
C ASN A 71 5.16 -1.78 -1.60
N GLN A 72 4.86 -1.80 -2.90
CA GLN A 72 3.48 -1.96 -3.39
C GLN A 72 2.87 -3.31 -2.97
N LEU A 73 3.64 -4.40 -3.08
CA LEU A 73 3.19 -5.73 -2.64
C LEU A 73 2.95 -5.78 -1.13
N LEU A 74 3.78 -5.11 -0.33
CA LEU A 74 3.57 -4.99 1.12
C LEU A 74 2.29 -4.21 1.42
N GLU A 75 2.03 -3.12 0.73
CA GLU A 75 0.79 -2.36 0.91
C GLU A 75 -0.46 -3.18 0.56
N VAL A 76 -0.41 -3.95 -0.53
CA VAL A 76 -1.48 -4.88 -0.92
C VAL A 76 -1.66 -5.96 0.14
N GLY A 77 -0.57 -6.57 0.62
CA GLY A 77 -0.62 -7.59 1.67
C GLY A 77 -1.20 -7.06 2.98
N MET A 78 -0.82 -5.84 3.37
CA MET A 78 -1.36 -5.19 4.57
C MET A 78 -2.85 -4.86 4.42
N GLU A 79 -3.27 -4.30 3.28
CA GLU A 79 -4.68 -4.04 3.01
C GLU A 79 -5.52 -5.33 3.08
N SER A 80 -5.04 -6.41 2.45
CA SER A 80 -5.71 -7.70 2.45
C SER A 80 -5.79 -8.29 3.85
N LEU A 81 -4.70 -8.25 4.62
CA LEU A 81 -4.66 -8.79 5.98
C LEU A 81 -5.62 -8.03 6.91
N LEU A 82 -5.62 -6.70 6.85
CA LEU A 82 -6.43 -5.87 7.74
C LEU A 82 -7.95 -6.05 7.51
N LYS A 83 -8.37 -6.38 6.28
CA LYS A 83 -9.78 -6.70 5.97
C LYS A 83 -10.27 -8.00 6.61
N GLU A 84 -9.35 -8.92 6.88
CA GLU A 84 -9.67 -10.22 7.49
C GLU A 84 -9.61 -10.18 9.03
N LEU A 85 -9.15 -9.08 9.61
CA LEU A 85 -9.09 -8.90 11.06
C LEU A 85 -10.37 -8.24 11.61
N PRO A 86 -10.76 -8.56 12.86
CA PRO A 86 -11.75 -7.77 13.58
C PRO A 86 -11.36 -6.28 13.60
N GLN A 87 -12.34 -5.41 13.48
CA GLN A 87 -12.12 -3.97 13.30
C GLN A 87 -11.33 -3.37 14.47
N GLU A 88 -11.58 -3.83 15.69
CA GLU A 88 -10.90 -3.38 16.89
C GLU A 88 -9.39 -3.68 16.79
N ILE A 89 -9.04 -4.88 16.35
CA ILE A 89 -7.63 -5.31 16.19
C ILE A 89 -6.95 -4.54 15.05
N ALA A 90 -7.64 -4.34 13.93
CA ALA A 90 -7.10 -3.58 12.81
C ALA A 90 -6.79 -2.12 13.20
N GLN A 91 -7.64 -1.50 14.02
CA GLN A 91 -7.43 -0.14 14.54
C GLN A 91 -6.24 -0.05 15.48
N GLU A 92 -6.05 -1.03 16.36
CA GLU A 92 -4.89 -1.09 17.26
C GLU A 92 -3.56 -1.19 16.50
N ILE A 93 -3.51 -1.99 15.43
CA ILE A 93 -2.29 -2.17 14.61
C ILE A 93 -1.88 -0.87 13.89
N HIS A 94 -2.85 -0.03 13.52
CA HIS A 94 -2.58 1.27 12.90
C HIS A 94 -2.02 2.31 13.88
N HIS A 95 -2.06 2.05 15.18
CA HIS A 95 -1.55 2.97 16.17
C HIS A 95 -0.02 2.90 16.26
N VAL A 96 0.66 3.88 15.64
CA VAL A 96 2.11 4.02 15.75
C VAL A 96 2.47 4.53 17.14
N THR A 97 3.21 3.74 17.92
CA THR A 97 3.63 4.14 19.27
C THR A 97 4.83 5.08 19.21
N GLN A 98 4.96 5.96 20.22
CA GLN A 98 6.12 6.87 20.31
C GLN A 98 7.46 6.11 20.31
N GLU A 99 7.50 4.93 20.94
CA GLU A 99 8.70 4.07 20.95
C GLU A 99 9.13 3.63 19.54
N GLN A 100 8.17 3.36 18.64
CA GLN A 100 8.45 2.99 17.25
C GLN A 100 9.02 4.18 16.47
N ILE A 101 8.52 5.39 16.73
CA ILE A 101 9.02 6.63 16.14
C ILE A 101 10.46 6.89 16.60
N ASP A 102 10.73 6.76 17.89
CA ASP A 102 12.05 7.01 18.48
C ASP A 102 13.10 5.98 18.02
N LYS A 103 12.70 4.71 17.85
CA LYS A 103 13.55 3.66 17.24
C LYS A 103 13.88 3.96 15.77
N ALA A 104 12.93 4.49 15.00
CA ALA A 104 13.19 4.88 13.62
C ALA A 104 14.19 6.06 13.57
N ASN A 105 13.99 7.09 14.39
CA ASN A 105 14.84 8.29 14.44
C ASN A 105 16.27 8.02 14.93
N SER A 106 16.44 7.15 15.93
CA SER A 106 17.77 6.78 16.45
C SER A 106 18.61 6.00 15.43
N SER A 107 17.98 5.23 14.55
CA SER A 107 18.69 4.52 13.46
C SER A 107 19.21 5.43 12.34
N VAL A 108 18.60 6.61 12.16
CA VAL A 108 19.04 7.62 11.17
C VAL A 108 20.27 8.40 11.67
N SER A 109 20.34 8.69 12.98
CA SER A 109 21.47 9.42 13.58
C SER A 109 22.80 8.65 13.53
N GLN A 110 22.79 7.32 13.47
CA GLN A 110 24.02 6.53 13.37
C GLN A 110 24.68 6.57 11.97
N THR A 111 23.95 6.92 10.92
CA THR A 111 24.49 6.95 9.55
C THR A 111 25.23 8.27 9.24
N LEU A 112 24.97 9.34 10.00
CA LEU A 112 25.59 10.66 9.79
C LEU A 112 26.90 10.87 10.59
N GLY A 113 27.28 9.92 11.46
CA GLY A 113 28.42 10.04 12.37
C GLY A 113 29.74 9.39 11.94
N LYS A 114 29.86 8.86 10.71
CA LYS A 114 31.13 8.30 10.19
C LYS A 114 31.55 8.98 8.90
N LYS A 115 31.96 10.25 9.00
CA LYS A 115 33.03 10.77 8.12
C LYS A 115 34.31 10.77 8.95
N LYS A 116 35.25 9.88 8.58
CA LYS A 116 36.67 10.06 8.91
C LYS A 116 37.23 11.14 8.01
#